data_AF-A0A495L1H1-F1
#
_entry.id   AF-A0A495L1H1-F1
#
_cell.length_a   1.000
_cell.length_b   1.000
_cell.length_c   1.000
_cell.angle_alpha   90.00
_cell.angle_beta   90.00
_cell.angle_gamma   90.00
#
_symmetry.space_group_name_H-M   'P 1'
#
loop_
_entity.id
_entity.type
_entity.pdbx_description
1 polymer ?
#
loop_
_entity_poly.entity_id
_entity_poly.type
_entity_poly.pdbx_seq_one_letter_code
_entity_poly.pdbx_strand_id
1 'polypeptide(L)'
;MTVTLAPFTVNLVDHRFDPRWNRIPGLEVKGASLSIEPDDYFFRLESTGWRVIDWDTVTTEMLPVEESSDLALEQKALTFISDHVRTTHDPAEVLAIAWNVYSYLFREEHLPTLDVPGITAEHLRILAEVSTLTALNKVDQDGRISIVGPAWFFGDTARVVYDLDEPTVQALDEVFHGGLFNENRRIESVKAHTALGGRLVHGCQSTPSQKGGVVAAYGTPMDRFRDELAQFRDAWITAVRSF
;
A
#
# COMPACT_ATOMS: atom_id res chain seq x y z
N MET A 1 21.69 7.98 8.25
CA MET A 1 22.45 7.99 6.98
C MET A 1 21.45 8.31 5.90
N THR A 2 21.65 9.39 5.15
CA THR A 2 20.89 9.64 3.92
C THR A 2 21.32 8.62 2.88
N VAL A 3 20.34 7.90 2.32
CA VAL A 3 20.58 7.02 1.17
C VAL A 3 20.14 7.76 -0.09
N THR A 4 20.76 7.46 -1.23
CA THR A 4 20.37 8.00 -2.52
C THR A 4 19.73 6.89 -3.33
N LEU A 5 18.56 7.17 -3.92
CA LEU A 5 17.88 6.30 -4.87
C LEU A 5 17.85 7.04 -6.21
N ALA A 6 18.27 6.37 -7.27
CA ALA A 6 18.19 6.97 -8.60
C ALA A 6 16.72 7.09 -9.04
N PRO A 7 16.40 8.06 -9.90
CA PRO A 7 15.10 8.11 -10.57
C PRO A 7 14.80 6.79 -11.25
N PHE A 8 13.54 6.37 -11.17
CA PHE A 8 13.11 5.10 -11.73
C PHE A 8 11.78 5.24 -12.45
N THR A 9 11.54 4.31 -13.36
CA THR A 9 10.31 4.25 -14.16
C THR A 9 9.74 2.85 -14.07
N VAL A 10 8.44 2.74 -13.88
CA VAL A 10 7.69 1.49 -13.97
C VAL A 10 6.70 1.54 -15.13
N ASN A 11 6.56 0.42 -15.82
CA ASN A 11 5.49 0.16 -16.77
C ASN A 11 4.71 -1.04 -16.26
N LEU A 12 3.45 -0.82 -15.88
CA LEU A 12 2.58 -1.89 -15.41
C LEU A 12 1.90 -2.55 -16.61
N VAL A 13 1.87 -3.88 -16.61
CA VAL A 13 1.22 -4.65 -17.66
C VAL A 13 -0.29 -4.35 -17.63
N ASP A 14 -0.85 -4.06 -18.81
CA ASP A 14 -2.28 -3.80 -19.02
C ASP A 14 -2.88 -2.68 -18.16
N HIS A 15 -2.04 -1.79 -17.63
CA HIS A 15 -2.48 -0.67 -16.82
C HIS A 15 -1.81 0.64 -17.22
N ARG A 16 -2.53 1.74 -17.00
CA ARG A 16 -2.03 3.10 -17.16
C ARG A 16 -2.50 3.91 -15.96
N PHE A 17 -1.53 4.46 -15.23
CA PHE A 17 -1.82 5.40 -14.15
C PHE A 17 -2.58 6.61 -14.69
N ASP A 18 -3.45 7.16 -13.86
CA ASP A 18 -4.15 8.39 -14.18
C ASP A 18 -3.16 9.56 -14.35
N PRO A 19 -3.20 10.35 -15.45
CA PRO A 19 -2.31 11.49 -15.63
C PRO A 19 -2.39 12.54 -14.52
N ARG A 20 -3.46 12.55 -13.72
CA ARG A 20 -3.58 13.44 -12.55
C ARG A 20 -2.54 13.15 -11.46
N TRP A 21 -1.90 11.99 -11.46
CA TRP A 21 -0.75 11.71 -10.58
C TRP A 21 0.40 12.71 -10.75
N ASN A 22 0.48 13.41 -11.89
CA ASN A 22 1.42 14.52 -12.12
C ASN A 22 1.25 15.72 -11.18
N ARG A 23 0.18 15.75 -10.36
CA ARG A 23 -0.01 16.74 -9.29
C ARG A 23 0.94 16.50 -8.12
N ILE A 24 1.37 15.26 -7.90
CA ILE A 24 2.26 14.90 -6.79
C ILE A 24 3.70 15.22 -7.19
N PRO A 25 4.45 16.00 -6.38
CA PRO A 25 5.87 16.26 -6.63
C PRO A 25 6.67 14.98 -6.83
N GLY A 26 7.59 15.03 -7.80
CA GLY A 26 8.44 13.90 -8.18
C GLY A 26 7.75 12.81 -9.00
N LEU A 27 6.44 12.84 -9.24
CA LEU A 27 5.77 11.88 -10.12
C LEU A 27 5.59 12.43 -11.54
N GLU A 28 5.83 11.57 -12.52
CA GLU A 28 5.54 11.85 -13.93
C GLU A 28 4.91 10.64 -14.62
N VAL A 29 3.65 10.78 -15.04
CA VAL A 29 2.91 9.84 -15.88
C VAL A 29 2.98 10.27 -17.33
N LYS A 30 3.60 9.42 -18.16
CA LYS A 30 3.71 9.55 -19.62
C LYS A 30 3.22 8.28 -20.31
N GLY A 31 1.99 8.32 -20.83
CA GLY A 31 1.41 7.16 -21.52
C GLY A 31 1.15 6.01 -20.55
N ALA A 32 1.94 4.94 -20.65
CA ALA A 32 1.87 3.79 -19.74
C ALA A 32 2.96 3.80 -18.65
N SER A 33 3.87 4.77 -18.71
CA SER A 33 5.01 4.87 -17.81
C SER A 33 4.69 5.80 -16.64
N LEU A 34 5.00 5.36 -15.43
CA LEU A 34 5.10 6.20 -14.24
C LEU A 34 6.57 6.32 -13.85
N SER A 35 7.08 7.54 -13.81
CA SER A 35 8.44 7.86 -13.35
C SER A 35 8.39 8.55 -12.00
N ILE A 36 9.36 8.26 -11.15
CA ILE A 36 9.49 8.81 -9.79
C ILE A 36 10.89 9.39 -9.63
N GLU A 37 10.96 10.67 -9.28
CA GLU A 37 12.15 11.36 -8.77
C GLU A 37 12.14 11.27 -7.23
N PRO A 38 12.98 10.40 -6.62
CA PRO A 38 12.92 10.10 -5.19
C PRO A 38 13.14 11.32 -4.29
N ASP A 39 14.00 12.25 -4.70
CA ASP A 39 14.34 13.44 -3.90
C ASP A 39 13.15 14.40 -3.75
N ASP A 40 12.24 14.41 -4.74
CA ASP A 40 11.02 15.22 -4.72
C ASP A 40 9.82 14.45 -4.17
N TYR A 41 9.76 13.13 -4.40
CA TYR A 41 8.62 12.30 -4.01
C TYR A 41 8.62 11.92 -2.52
N PHE A 42 9.75 11.46 -1.97
CA PHE A 42 9.76 10.94 -0.60
C PHE A 42 9.92 12.06 0.44
N PHE A 43 9.03 12.09 1.43
CA PHE A 43 9.23 12.88 2.65
C PHE A 43 10.39 12.36 3.50
N ARG A 44 10.64 11.05 3.41
CA ARG A 44 11.75 10.39 4.10
C ARG A 44 12.19 9.18 3.31
N LEU A 45 13.50 9.04 3.13
CA LEU A 45 14.14 7.90 2.50
C LEU A 45 15.45 7.56 3.22
N GLU A 46 15.42 6.53 4.07
CA GLU A 46 16.55 6.10 4.90
C GLU A 46 17.02 4.67 4.58
N SER A 47 16.37 4.02 3.62
CA SER A 47 16.70 2.69 3.12
C SER A 47 16.25 2.57 1.66
N THR A 48 16.92 1.71 0.90
CA THR A 48 16.56 1.36 -0.48
C THR A 48 16.24 -0.13 -0.62
N GLY A 49 15.94 -0.82 0.48
CA GLY A 49 15.67 -2.26 0.47
C GLY A 49 14.24 -2.58 0.91
N TRP A 50 13.52 -3.37 0.09
CA TRP A 50 12.16 -3.83 0.33
C TRP A 50 12.10 -5.35 0.36
N ARG A 51 11.20 -5.90 1.18
CA ARG A 51 10.91 -7.34 1.22
C ARG A 51 9.77 -7.65 0.28
N VAL A 52 9.96 -8.62 -0.60
CA VAL A 52 8.99 -9.06 -1.60
C VAL A 52 9.02 -10.58 -1.78
N ILE A 53 7.95 -11.14 -2.30
CA ILE A 53 7.83 -12.49 -2.86
C ILE A 53 7.22 -12.33 -4.25
N ASP A 54 7.71 -13.10 -5.22
CA ASP A 54 7.21 -13.04 -6.58
C ASP A 54 5.71 -13.36 -6.62
N TRP A 55 4.95 -12.57 -7.38
CA TRP A 55 3.49 -12.74 -7.44
C TRP A 55 3.11 -14.14 -7.98
N ASP A 56 3.84 -14.67 -8.94
CA ASP A 56 3.61 -16.01 -9.48
C ASP A 56 3.74 -17.11 -8.42
N THR A 57 4.70 -16.97 -7.50
CA THR A 57 4.87 -17.86 -6.34
C THR A 57 3.68 -17.73 -5.40
N VAL A 58 3.22 -16.51 -5.10
CA VAL A 58 2.04 -16.28 -4.25
C VAL A 58 0.78 -16.86 -4.87
N THR A 59 0.55 -16.65 -6.16
CA THR A 59 -0.65 -17.16 -6.86
C THR A 59 -0.68 -18.68 -6.93
N THR A 60 0.48 -19.32 -7.10
CA THR A 60 0.60 -20.78 -7.25
C THR A 60 0.55 -21.49 -5.90
N GLU A 61 1.18 -20.92 -4.87
CA GLU A 61 1.46 -21.63 -3.63
C GLU A 61 0.68 -21.09 -2.42
N MET A 62 0.36 -19.78 -2.36
CA MET A 62 -0.31 -19.17 -1.20
C MET A 62 -1.79 -18.89 -1.42
N LEU A 63 -2.20 -18.36 -2.58
CA LEU A 63 -3.62 -18.09 -2.86
C LEU A 63 -4.52 -19.34 -2.71
N PRO A 64 -4.10 -20.54 -3.17
CA PRO A 64 -4.92 -21.75 -3.04
C PRO A 64 -5.00 -22.34 -1.63
N VAL A 65 -4.17 -21.87 -0.69
CA VAL A 65 -4.09 -22.45 0.67
C VAL A 65 -5.38 -22.22 1.44
N GLU A 66 -6.01 -23.28 1.92
CA GLU A 66 -7.20 -23.15 2.78
C GLU A 66 -6.81 -23.01 4.25
N GLU A 67 -7.59 -22.24 5.01
CA GLU A 67 -7.49 -22.23 6.48
C GLU A 67 -7.88 -23.61 7.01
N SER A 68 -7.15 -24.12 8.00
CA SER A 68 -7.45 -25.42 8.61
C SER A 68 -7.58 -25.28 10.12
N SER A 69 -8.23 -26.25 10.77
CA SER A 69 -8.38 -26.29 12.23
C SER A 69 -7.05 -26.25 12.98
N ASP A 70 -5.99 -26.73 12.35
CA ASP A 70 -4.68 -26.92 12.99
C ASP A 70 -3.80 -25.67 12.91
N LEU A 71 -4.04 -24.79 11.94
CA LEU A 71 -3.22 -23.60 11.73
C LEU A 71 -4.02 -22.47 11.08
N ALA A 72 -4.09 -21.34 11.78
CA ALA A 72 -4.70 -20.11 11.27
C ALA A 72 -4.00 -19.63 10.00
N LEU A 73 -4.75 -18.99 9.11
CA LEU A 73 -4.24 -18.51 7.83
C LEU A 73 -3.06 -17.52 8.00
N GLU A 74 -3.10 -16.64 8.99
CA GLU A 74 -2.03 -15.69 9.28
C GLU A 74 -0.73 -16.40 9.64
N GLN A 75 -0.81 -17.51 10.39
CA GLN A 75 0.37 -18.27 10.75
C GLN A 75 0.95 -19.01 9.53
N LYS A 76 0.10 -19.52 8.64
CA LYS A 76 0.53 -20.06 7.34
C LYS A 76 1.22 -19.00 6.49
N ALA A 77 0.64 -17.80 6.43
CA ALA A 77 1.20 -16.66 5.70
C ALA A 77 2.57 -16.23 6.26
N LEU A 78 2.73 -16.19 7.59
CA LEU A 78 4.02 -15.87 8.23
C LEU A 78 5.09 -16.91 7.90
N THR A 79 4.76 -18.20 7.93
CA THR A 79 5.67 -19.28 7.54
C THR A 79 6.05 -19.13 6.06
N PHE A 80 5.06 -18.95 5.18
CA PHE A 80 5.29 -18.74 3.75
C PHE A 80 6.20 -17.54 3.48
N ILE A 81 5.99 -16.41 4.17
CA ILE A 81 6.88 -15.26 4.06
C ILE A 81 8.29 -15.62 4.52
N SER A 82 8.45 -16.33 5.63
CA SER A 82 9.77 -16.74 6.11
C SER A 82 10.51 -17.61 5.09
N ASP A 83 9.79 -18.49 4.38
CA ASP A 83 10.37 -19.47 3.47
C ASP A 83 10.73 -18.87 2.09
N HIS A 84 9.98 -17.86 1.62
CA HIS A 84 10.08 -17.36 0.24
C HIS A 84 10.54 -15.90 0.10
N VAL A 85 10.59 -15.12 1.19
CA VAL A 85 10.90 -13.68 1.08
C VAL A 85 12.32 -13.41 0.61
N ARG A 86 12.45 -12.46 -0.32
CA ARG A 86 13.72 -11.87 -0.74
C ARG A 86 13.71 -10.37 -0.52
N THR A 87 14.91 -9.79 -0.45
CA THR A 87 15.09 -8.34 -0.46
C THR A 87 15.36 -7.88 -1.89
N THR A 88 14.62 -6.88 -2.35
CA THR A 88 14.91 -6.14 -3.58
C THR A 88 15.35 -4.72 -3.28
N HIS A 89 16.18 -4.17 -4.15
CA HIS A 89 16.56 -2.76 -4.17
C HIS A 89 15.98 -2.00 -5.37
N ASP A 90 15.18 -2.69 -6.20
CA ASP A 90 14.50 -2.11 -7.34
C ASP A 90 13.08 -1.67 -6.93
N PRO A 91 12.81 -0.36 -6.79
CA PRO A 91 11.48 0.12 -6.45
C PRO A 91 10.45 -0.11 -7.58
N ALA A 92 10.87 -0.22 -8.84
CA ALA A 92 9.96 -0.51 -9.95
C ALA A 92 9.41 -1.95 -9.84
N GLU A 93 10.26 -2.89 -9.41
CA GLU A 93 9.84 -4.25 -9.09
C GLU A 93 8.82 -4.29 -7.93
N VAL A 94 9.04 -3.48 -6.88
CA VAL A 94 8.08 -3.35 -5.78
C VAL A 94 6.72 -2.88 -6.29
N LEU A 95 6.69 -1.85 -7.15
CA LEU A 95 5.44 -1.33 -7.74
C LEU A 95 4.77 -2.36 -8.66
N ALA A 96 5.54 -3.13 -9.43
CA ALA A 96 4.98 -4.18 -10.29
C ALA A 96 4.31 -5.29 -9.48
N ILE A 97 4.95 -5.75 -8.40
CA ILE A 97 4.37 -6.75 -7.49
C ILE A 97 3.16 -6.16 -6.76
N ALA A 98 3.26 -4.92 -6.27
CA ALA A 98 2.16 -4.24 -5.59
C ALA A 98 0.94 -4.06 -6.50
N TRP A 99 1.14 -3.71 -7.77
CA TRP A 99 0.05 -3.64 -8.74
C TRP A 99 -0.70 -4.96 -8.83
N ASN A 100 -0.01 -6.08 -9.01
CA ASN A 100 -0.65 -7.40 -9.07
C ASN A 100 -1.46 -7.73 -7.81
N VAL A 101 -0.93 -7.38 -6.63
CA VAL A 101 -1.62 -7.56 -5.35
C VAL A 101 -2.89 -6.71 -5.29
N TYR A 102 -2.78 -5.42 -5.56
CA TYR A 102 -3.89 -4.49 -5.36
C TYR A 102 -4.91 -4.54 -6.49
N SER A 103 -4.52 -4.84 -7.73
CA SER A 103 -5.46 -5.14 -8.81
C SER A 103 -6.23 -6.42 -8.54
N TYR A 104 -5.61 -7.42 -7.89
CA TYR A 104 -6.30 -8.61 -7.42
C TYR A 104 -7.29 -8.28 -6.30
N LEU A 105 -6.88 -7.52 -5.28
CA LEU A 105 -7.72 -7.23 -4.11
C LEU A 105 -8.87 -6.25 -4.41
N PHE A 106 -8.69 -5.34 -5.37
CA PHE A 106 -9.68 -4.36 -5.77
C PHE A 106 -10.22 -4.63 -7.19
N ARG A 107 -10.40 -5.90 -7.52
CA ARG A 107 -11.02 -6.32 -8.77
C ARG A 107 -12.54 -6.10 -8.76
N GLU A 108 -13.11 -5.80 -9.92
CA GLU A 108 -14.53 -5.43 -10.07
C GLU A 108 -15.49 -6.51 -9.59
N GLU A 109 -15.08 -7.78 -9.60
CA GLU A 109 -15.87 -8.92 -9.13
C GLU A 109 -16.26 -8.80 -7.66
N HIS A 110 -15.54 -8.00 -6.88
CA HIS A 110 -15.85 -7.77 -5.47
C HIS A 110 -16.95 -6.73 -5.26
N LEU A 111 -17.25 -5.86 -6.24
CA LEU A 111 -18.24 -4.76 -6.10
C LEU A 111 -19.58 -5.22 -5.49
N PRO A 112 -20.19 -6.35 -5.91
CA PRO A 112 -21.47 -6.80 -5.36
C PRO A 112 -21.41 -7.17 -3.87
N THR A 113 -20.21 -7.39 -3.31
CA THR A 113 -19.99 -7.89 -1.95
C THR A 113 -19.33 -6.87 -1.01
N LEU A 114 -19.03 -5.65 -1.49
CA LEU A 114 -18.37 -4.63 -0.68
C LEU A 114 -19.28 -4.08 0.43
N ASP A 115 -20.60 -4.08 0.23
CA ASP A 115 -21.59 -3.48 1.14
C ASP A 115 -21.28 -2.01 1.52
N VAL A 116 -20.59 -1.29 0.63
CA VAL A 116 -20.30 0.15 0.76
C VAL A 116 -21.05 0.90 -0.35
N PRO A 117 -22.08 1.69 -0.03
CA PRO A 117 -22.85 2.44 -1.01
C PRO A 117 -21.98 3.42 -1.82
N GLY A 118 -22.24 3.55 -3.12
CA GLY A 118 -21.59 4.54 -3.99
C GLY A 118 -20.21 4.16 -4.52
N ILE A 119 -19.66 3.00 -4.13
CA ILE A 119 -18.41 2.49 -4.69
C ILE A 119 -18.64 1.92 -6.09
N THR A 120 -17.74 2.25 -7.02
CA THR A 120 -17.79 1.89 -8.44
C THR A 120 -16.50 1.19 -8.85
N ALA A 121 -16.47 0.63 -10.06
CA ALA A 121 -15.25 0.09 -10.66
C ALA A 121 -14.10 1.12 -10.70
N GLU A 122 -14.42 2.38 -10.99
CA GLU A 122 -13.44 3.46 -10.98
C GLU A 122 -12.85 3.69 -9.59
N HIS A 123 -13.69 3.64 -8.54
CA HIS A 123 -13.24 3.75 -7.15
C HIS A 123 -12.31 2.60 -6.75
N LEU A 124 -12.57 1.39 -7.22
CA LEU A 124 -11.67 0.25 -7.02
C LEU A 124 -10.34 0.39 -7.77
N ARG A 125 -10.36 0.92 -9.00
CA ARG A 125 -9.13 1.27 -9.73
C ARG A 125 -8.30 2.32 -8.96
N ILE A 126 -8.95 3.36 -8.45
CA ILE A 126 -8.29 4.39 -7.63
C ILE A 126 -7.63 3.77 -6.40
N LEU A 127 -8.34 2.87 -5.69
CA LEU A 127 -7.75 2.11 -4.58
C LEU A 127 -6.50 1.35 -5.04
N ALA A 128 -6.58 0.61 -6.14
CA ALA A 128 -5.45 -0.15 -6.64
C ALA A 128 -4.23 0.74 -6.97
N GLU A 129 -4.44 1.88 -7.65
CA GLU A 129 -3.35 2.80 -8.00
C GLU A 129 -2.69 3.42 -6.76
N VAL A 130 -3.47 3.96 -5.82
CA VAL A 130 -2.90 4.61 -4.63
C VAL A 130 -2.22 3.57 -3.74
N SER A 131 -2.83 2.39 -3.56
CA SER A 131 -2.22 1.29 -2.80
C SER A 131 -0.93 0.77 -3.43
N THR A 132 -0.84 0.75 -4.75
CA THR A 132 0.41 0.39 -5.44
C THR A 132 1.55 1.30 -5.03
N LEU A 133 1.31 2.61 -4.94
CA LEU A 133 2.29 3.57 -4.44
C LEU A 133 2.53 3.49 -2.93
N THR A 134 1.56 3.01 -2.14
CA THR A 134 1.78 2.83 -0.70
C THR A 134 2.82 1.75 -0.39
N ALA A 135 3.01 0.77 -1.27
CA ALA A 135 3.96 -0.33 -1.10
C ALA A 135 5.43 0.09 -1.02
N LEU A 136 5.76 1.28 -1.56
CA LEU A 136 7.09 1.88 -1.45
C LEU A 136 7.41 2.34 -0.03
N ASN A 137 6.40 2.63 0.77
CA ASN A 137 6.61 3.04 2.14
C ASN A 137 7.05 1.87 3.02
N LYS A 138 7.70 2.18 4.14
CA LYS A 138 8.34 1.16 4.95
C LYS A 138 8.43 1.55 6.43
N VAL A 139 8.03 0.59 7.25
CA VAL A 139 8.39 0.52 8.67
C VAL A 139 9.33 -0.66 8.86
N ASP A 140 10.48 -0.39 9.46
CA ASP A 140 11.47 -1.41 9.79
C ASP A 140 11.00 -2.23 11.02
N GLN A 141 11.61 -3.40 11.22
CA GLN A 141 11.27 -4.30 12.33
C GLN A 141 11.43 -3.67 13.72
N ASP A 142 12.25 -2.63 13.84
CA ASP A 142 12.47 -1.90 15.08
C ASP A 142 11.42 -0.80 15.34
N GLY A 143 10.39 -0.71 14.50
CA GLY A 143 9.30 0.26 14.59
C GLY A 143 9.61 1.58 13.91
N ARG A 144 10.80 1.76 13.34
CA ARG A 144 11.19 3.00 12.68
C ARG A 144 10.50 3.15 11.33
N ILE A 145 9.96 4.34 11.07
CA ILE A 145 9.45 4.76 9.78
C ILE A 145 10.64 5.20 8.90
N SER A 146 11.12 4.33 8.03
CA SER A 146 12.34 4.57 7.23
C SER A 146 12.09 5.01 5.80
N ILE A 147 10.90 4.78 5.25
CA ILE A 147 10.53 5.25 3.91
C ILE A 147 9.09 5.76 3.93
N VAL A 148 8.87 7.02 3.54
CA VAL A 148 7.54 7.66 3.49
C VAL A 148 7.45 8.58 2.29
N GLY A 149 6.43 8.40 1.48
CA GLY A 149 5.97 9.32 0.46
C GLY A 149 4.48 9.68 0.64
N PRO A 150 3.93 10.55 -0.23
CA PRO A 150 2.57 11.07 -0.17
C PRO A 150 1.51 9.99 0.01
N ALA A 151 1.59 8.91 -0.78
CA ALA A 151 0.61 7.83 -0.79
C ALA A 151 0.45 7.11 0.56
N TRP A 152 1.39 7.28 1.51
CA TRP A 152 1.20 6.86 2.90
C TRP A 152 -0.09 7.40 3.51
N PHE A 153 -0.49 8.61 3.12
CA PHE A 153 -1.73 9.28 3.47
C PHE A 153 -2.75 9.04 2.36
N PHE A 154 -3.21 7.79 2.27
CA PHE A 154 -4.07 7.29 1.18
C PHE A 154 -5.22 8.25 0.86
N GLY A 155 -6.05 8.60 1.86
CA GLY A 155 -7.25 9.39 1.63
C GLY A 155 -6.94 10.81 1.13
N ASP A 156 -5.96 11.48 1.74
CA ASP A 156 -5.55 12.83 1.32
C ASP A 156 -4.91 12.82 -0.08
N THR A 157 -4.09 11.80 -0.38
CA THR A 157 -3.49 11.63 -1.71
C THR A 157 -4.54 11.35 -2.76
N ALA A 158 -5.48 10.45 -2.50
CA ALA A 158 -6.59 10.15 -3.41
C ALA A 158 -7.44 11.39 -3.66
N ARG A 159 -7.69 12.21 -2.63
CA ARG A 159 -8.43 13.46 -2.74
C ARG A 159 -7.74 14.45 -3.68
N VAL A 160 -6.44 14.65 -3.51
CA VAL A 160 -5.61 15.56 -4.32
C VAL A 160 -5.50 15.08 -5.76
N VAL A 161 -5.27 13.79 -5.97
CA VAL A 161 -5.06 13.24 -7.31
C VAL A 161 -6.36 13.17 -8.09
N TYR A 162 -7.47 12.73 -7.47
CA TYR A 162 -8.69 12.41 -8.19
C TYR A 162 -9.84 13.40 -7.99
N ASP A 163 -9.61 14.50 -7.25
CA ASP A 163 -10.64 15.51 -6.92
C ASP A 163 -11.84 14.93 -6.17
N LEU A 164 -11.60 13.93 -5.31
CA LEU A 164 -12.67 13.27 -4.55
C LEU A 164 -13.22 14.17 -3.45
N ASP A 165 -14.51 14.03 -3.16
CA ASP A 165 -15.10 14.66 -1.97
C ASP A 165 -14.84 13.83 -0.71
N GLU A 166 -15.01 14.47 0.45
CA GLU A 166 -14.76 13.84 1.76
C GLU A 166 -15.62 12.58 1.98
N PRO A 167 -16.93 12.55 1.64
CA PRO A 167 -17.73 11.33 1.75
C PRO A 167 -17.21 10.17 0.89
N THR A 168 -16.77 10.45 -0.34
CA THR A 168 -16.21 9.41 -1.22
C THR A 168 -14.91 8.86 -0.65
N VAL A 169 -14.03 9.73 -0.14
CA VAL A 169 -12.80 9.30 0.53
C VAL A 169 -13.10 8.43 1.75
N GLN A 170 -14.09 8.77 2.56
CA GLN A 170 -14.52 7.95 3.70
C GLN A 170 -15.06 6.58 3.27
N ALA A 171 -15.83 6.52 2.18
CA ALA A 171 -16.30 5.25 1.62
C ALA A 171 -15.13 4.39 1.08
N LEU A 172 -14.16 5.01 0.41
CA LEU A 172 -12.93 4.34 -0.03
C LEU A 172 -12.13 3.81 1.15
N ASP A 173 -11.99 4.61 2.21
CA ASP A 173 -11.31 4.25 3.45
C ASP A 173 -11.98 3.04 4.12
N GLU A 174 -13.33 2.98 4.12
CA GLU A 174 -14.09 1.83 4.61
C GLU A 174 -13.83 0.57 3.78
N VAL A 175 -13.79 0.69 2.44
CA VAL A 175 -13.40 -0.43 1.57
C VAL A 175 -11.97 -0.87 1.85
N PHE A 176 -11.06 0.07 2.08
CA PHE A 176 -9.65 -0.22 2.29
C PHE A 176 -9.35 -0.83 3.67
N HIS A 177 -9.97 -0.32 4.74
CA HIS A 177 -9.70 -0.68 6.13
C HIS A 177 -10.66 -1.71 6.73
N GLY A 178 -11.90 -1.81 6.22
CA GLY A 178 -12.88 -2.80 6.66
C GLY A 178 -13.41 -2.59 8.07
N GLY A 179 -14.16 -1.50 8.30
CA GLY A 179 -15.02 -1.38 9.47
C GLY A 179 -16.13 -2.44 9.51
N LEU A 180 -16.53 -2.96 8.34
CA LEU A 180 -17.40 -4.12 8.16
C LEU A 180 -16.58 -5.42 8.02
N PHE A 181 -16.90 -6.40 8.86
CA PHE A 181 -16.27 -7.72 8.80
C PHE A 181 -16.65 -8.46 7.51
N ASN A 182 -15.69 -8.55 6.58
CA ASN A 182 -15.80 -9.34 5.36
C ASN A 182 -14.71 -10.42 5.34
N GLU A 183 -15.09 -11.62 5.78
CA GLU A 183 -14.17 -12.74 5.97
C GLU A 183 -13.45 -13.17 4.68
N ASN A 184 -14.16 -13.14 3.54
CA ASN A 184 -13.56 -13.49 2.26
C ASN A 184 -12.46 -12.49 1.87
N ARG A 185 -12.68 -11.19 2.13
CA ARG A 185 -11.68 -10.15 1.89
C ARG A 185 -10.51 -10.24 2.87
N ARG A 186 -10.73 -10.60 4.15
CA ARG A 186 -9.64 -10.91 5.09
C ARG A 186 -8.74 -12.00 4.51
N ILE A 187 -9.33 -13.13 4.12
CA ILE A 187 -8.58 -14.30 3.62
C ILE A 187 -7.72 -13.92 2.41
N GLU A 188 -8.33 -13.27 1.41
CA GLU A 188 -7.61 -12.84 0.21
C GLU A 188 -6.53 -11.81 0.53
N SER A 189 -6.82 -10.84 1.38
CA SER A 189 -5.88 -9.80 1.79
C SER A 189 -4.66 -10.39 2.49
N VAL A 190 -4.85 -11.30 3.45
CA VAL A 190 -3.75 -11.97 4.17
C VAL A 190 -2.85 -12.73 3.19
N LYS A 191 -3.44 -13.47 2.26
CA LYS A 191 -2.69 -14.26 1.27
C LYS A 191 -1.96 -13.39 0.27
N ALA A 192 -2.64 -12.43 -0.34
CA ALA A 192 -2.07 -11.60 -1.40
C ALA A 192 -0.93 -10.71 -0.87
N HIS A 193 -1.07 -10.14 0.33
CA HIS A 193 -0.04 -9.29 0.93
C HIS A 193 1.26 -10.03 1.32
N THR A 194 1.28 -11.37 1.30
CA THR A 194 2.55 -12.12 1.41
C THR A 194 3.55 -11.69 0.33
N ALA A 195 3.07 -11.34 -0.87
CA ALA A 195 3.88 -10.81 -1.98
C ALA A 195 4.69 -9.56 -1.59
N LEU A 196 4.18 -8.76 -0.65
CA LEU A 196 4.85 -7.55 -0.15
C LEU A 196 5.62 -7.83 1.15
N GLY A 197 6.00 -9.09 1.40
CA GLY A 197 6.68 -9.53 2.61
C GLY A 197 5.76 -9.51 3.84
N GLY A 198 4.45 -9.67 3.63
CA GLY A 198 3.41 -9.55 4.65
C GLY A 198 3.12 -8.12 5.05
N ARG A 199 3.57 -7.14 4.27
CA ARG A 199 3.32 -5.72 4.53
C ARG A 199 2.01 -5.30 3.87
N LEU A 200 1.21 -4.57 4.63
CA LEU A 200 0.02 -3.84 4.20
C LEU A 200 0.25 -2.40 4.69
N VAL A 201 1.12 -1.68 3.96
CA VAL A 201 1.70 -0.43 4.46
C VAL A 201 0.74 0.73 4.21
N HIS A 202 0.03 1.14 5.25
CA HIS A 202 -0.59 2.46 5.33
C HIS A 202 -0.57 2.89 6.79
N GLY A 203 -0.21 4.14 7.06
CA GLY A 203 -0.13 4.69 8.42
C GLY A 203 -1.38 5.42 8.89
N CYS A 204 -2.43 5.39 8.09
CA CYS A 204 -3.61 6.24 8.21
C CYS A 204 -4.90 5.42 8.29
N GLN A 205 -5.11 4.67 9.37
CA GLN A 205 -6.43 4.13 9.67
C GLN A 205 -7.41 5.25 9.99
N SER A 206 -8.62 4.98 9.51
CA SER A 206 -9.89 5.68 9.57
C SER A 206 -9.94 7.05 10.23
N THR A 207 -10.64 7.94 9.54
CA THR A 207 -11.19 9.17 10.11
C THR A 207 -11.80 8.93 11.50
N PRO A 208 -11.76 9.91 12.40
CA PRO A 208 -11.34 11.29 12.14
C PRO A 208 -9.86 11.58 12.43
N SER A 209 -9.10 10.63 12.99
CA SER A 209 -7.83 10.97 13.62
C SER A 209 -6.60 10.78 12.72
N GLN A 210 -6.66 9.87 11.72
CA GLN A 210 -5.52 9.52 10.86
C GLN A 210 -4.25 9.16 11.68
N LYS A 211 -4.43 8.64 12.91
CA LYS A 211 -3.35 8.33 13.86
C LYS A 211 -3.05 6.83 13.99
N GLY A 212 -3.72 5.96 13.22
CA GLY A 212 -3.80 4.54 13.55
C GLY A 212 -3.26 3.64 12.46
N GLY A 213 -2.57 2.56 12.85
CA GLY A 213 -2.32 1.39 12.01
C GLY A 213 -1.14 1.53 11.06
N VAL A 214 -0.32 0.49 11.03
CA VAL A 214 0.64 0.14 10.00
C VAL A 214 0.72 -1.37 10.02
N VAL A 215 0.89 -2.03 8.88
CA VAL A 215 1.29 -3.42 8.91
C VAL A 215 2.81 -3.50 8.90
N ALA A 216 3.31 -3.68 10.11
CA ALA A 216 4.69 -3.99 10.40
C ALA A 216 4.85 -5.49 10.65
N ALA A 217 6.09 -5.96 10.63
CA ALA A 217 6.40 -7.34 10.98
C ALA A 217 5.90 -7.68 12.40
N TYR A 218 5.55 -8.94 12.63
CA TYR A 218 5.19 -9.41 13.97
C TYR A 218 6.32 -9.11 14.98
N GLY A 219 5.96 -8.59 16.14
CA GLY A 219 6.92 -8.16 17.17
C GLY A 219 7.52 -6.76 16.97
N THR A 220 7.12 -6.03 15.92
CA THR A 220 7.56 -4.63 15.74
C THR A 220 7.06 -3.75 16.91
N PRO A 221 7.94 -2.98 17.56
CA PRO A 221 7.55 -2.02 18.61
C PRO A 221 6.60 -0.94 18.08
N MET A 222 5.30 -1.08 18.39
CA MET A 222 4.27 -0.15 17.91
C MET A 222 4.27 1.20 18.63
N ASP A 223 4.83 1.25 19.84
CA ASP A 223 5.07 2.49 20.59
C ASP A 223 6.02 3.41 19.82
N ARG A 224 7.18 2.89 19.40
CA ARG A 224 8.15 3.67 18.63
C ARG A 224 7.58 4.16 17.31
N PHE A 225 6.86 3.31 16.58
CA PHE A 225 6.17 3.70 15.35
C PHE A 225 5.19 4.87 15.61
N ARG A 226 4.36 4.76 16.64
CA ARG A 226 3.36 5.79 16.99
C ARG A 226 4.01 7.10 17.39
N ASP A 227 5.06 7.04 18.20
CA ASP A 227 5.79 8.22 18.67
C ASP A 227 6.47 8.94 17.50
N GLU A 228 7.02 8.19 16.54
CA GLU A 228 7.63 8.76 15.35
C GLU A 228 6.57 9.35 14.40
N LEU A 229 5.48 8.62 14.13
CA LEU A 229 4.38 9.14 13.32
C LEU A 229 3.81 10.43 13.92
N ALA A 230 3.63 10.49 15.24
CA ALA A 230 3.09 11.67 15.93
C ALA A 230 3.94 12.94 15.74
N GLN A 231 5.25 12.80 15.51
CA GLN A 231 6.16 13.93 15.32
C GLN A 231 6.04 14.56 13.93
N PHE A 232 5.75 13.77 12.90
CA PHE A 232 5.82 14.23 11.51
C PHE A 232 4.47 14.27 10.79
N ARG A 233 3.45 13.53 11.29
CA ARG A 233 2.13 13.35 10.64
C ARG A 233 1.54 14.66 10.14
N ASP A 234 1.36 15.64 11.02
CA ASP A 234 0.60 16.85 10.68
C ASP A 234 1.31 17.68 9.61
N ALA A 235 2.65 17.71 9.64
CA ALA A 235 3.45 18.38 8.62
C ALA A 235 3.32 17.67 7.26
N TRP A 236 3.41 16.34 7.23
CA TRP A 236 3.30 15.58 5.99
C TRP A 236 1.88 15.59 5.39
N ILE A 237 0.84 15.47 6.21
CA ILE A 237 -0.55 15.61 5.75
C ILE A 237 -0.79 17.01 5.17
N THR A 238 -0.27 18.05 5.83
CA THR A 238 -0.39 19.43 5.33
C THR A 238 0.31 19.58 3.98
N ALA A 239 1.50 18.97 3.82
CA ALA A 239 2.20 18.95 2.54
C ALA A 239 1.38 18.24 1.45
N VAL A 240 0.87 17.03 1.71
CA VAL A 240 0.03 16.29 0.75
C VAL A 240 -1.17 17.13 0.31
N ARG A 241 -1.90 17.74 1.25
CA ARG A 241 -3.07 18.57 0.96
C ARG A 241 -2.77 19.85 0.17
N SER A 242 -1.49 20.23 0.03
CA SER A 242 -1.06 21.44 -0.67
C SER A 242 -0.63 21.22 -2.12
N PHE A 243 -0.50 19.96 -2.55
CA PHE A 243 -0.24 19.56 -3.93
C PHE A 243 -1.49 19.77 -4.79
#